data_AF-A0A6I5NY56-F1
#
_entry.id   AF-A0A6I5NY56-F1
#
_cell.length_a   1.000
_cell.length_b   1.000
_cell.length_c   1.000
_cell.angle_alpha   90.00
_cell.angle_beta   90.00
_cell.angle_gamma   90.00
#
_symmetry.space_group_name_H-M   'P 1'
#
loop_
_entity.id
_entity.type
_entity.pdbx_description
1 polymer ?
#
loop_
_entity_poly.entity_id
_entity_poly.type
_entity_poly.pdbx_seq_one_letter_code
_entity_poly.pdbx_strand_id
1 'polypeptide(L)'
;MPASPDGLPDNLFPLPGSAIETVNVLQFDLEGNTVFTDEQIADILNPFLNRPITFLELLEARDAVTQLYIDAGYITSGALIPADQIVDAGIVTIRVLEGRLADIKIEGTQRLNPDYISSRLALSSGPPVNIDDVLQSLQLLQLNPLISSISAELVATPKPGENSLVVRVQEAETFALNVQLNNYENPLLSTFQQVVEVSEQKFDRLWGRFAVAISTCWSQQCYRSRLCIPDESSEYPS
;
A
#
# COMPACT_ATOMS: atom_id res chain seq x y z
N MET A 1 85.88 -1.08 -7.04
CA MET A 1 85.20 -1.10 -5.72
C MET A 1 85.50 0.24 -5.05
N PRO A 2 84.52 0.96 -4.45
CA PRO A 2 83.59 0.41 -3.47
C PRO A 2 82.11 0.85 -3.55
N ALA A 3 81.30 0.11 -2.77
CA ALA A 3 80.07 0.44 -2.04
C ALA A 3 78.78 0.87 -2.78
N SER A 4 77.81 -0.04 -2.79
CA SER A 4 76.37 0.23 -2.85
C SER A 4 75.86 0.92 -1.58
N PRO A 5 74.97 1.92 -1.70
CA PRO A 5 73.95 2.27 -0.71
C PRO A 5 72.56 1.99 -1.32
N ASP A 6 71.49 1.65 -0.62
CA ASP A 6 71.19 1.47 0.77
C ASP A 6 69.94 0.57 0.77
N GLY A 7 69.86 -0.35 1.74
CA GLY A 7 68.63 -1.09 1.99
C GLY A 7 67.56 -0.11 2.47
N LEU A 8 66.49 0.04 1.70
CA LEU A 8 65.24 0.60 2.19
C LEU A 8 64.76 -0.28 3.36
N PRO A 9 64.37 0.29 4.50
CA PRO A 9 63.78 -0.50 5.57
C PRO A 9 62.47 -1.10 5.07
N ASP A 10 62.38 -2.43 5.04
CA ASP A 10 61.14 -3.22 4.93
C ASP A 10 60.29 -3.01 6.20
N ASN A 11 59.87 -1.77 6.45
CA ASN A 11 58.72 -1.51 7.29
C ASN A 11 57.49 -1.70 6.41
N LEU A 12 57.21 -2.97 6.11
CA LEU A 12 55.91 -3.41 5.64
C LEU A 12 54.91 -3.12 6.76
N PHE A 13 54.31 -1.93 6.72
CA PHE A 13 52.99 -1.75 7.33
C PHE A 13 52.13 -2.93 6.86
N PRO A 14 51.54 -3.73 7.77
CA PRO A 14 50.60 -4.75 7.34
C PRO A 14 49.51 -4.04 6.53
N LEU A 15 49.37 -4.40 5.25
CA LEU A 15 48.21 -3.97 4.49
C LEU A 15 46.98 -4.50 5.22
N PRO A 16 46.01 -3.66 5.63
CA PRO A 16 44.77 -4.15 6.20
C PRO A 16 44.02 -4.92 5.11
N GLY A 17 44.15 -6.25 5.11
CA GLY A 17 43.62 -7.09 4.03
C GLY A 17 44.06 -8.56 4.01
N SER A 18 44.25 -9.22 5.15
CA SER A 18 44.54 -10.69 5.16
C SER A 18 43.97 -11.49 6.32
N ALA A 19 42.93 -10.99 6.98
CA ALA A 19 41.98 -11.83 7.66
C ALA A 19 40.61 -11.39 7.18
N ILE A 20 39.88 -12.25 6.47
CA ILE A 20 38.44 -12.07 6.35
C ILE A 20 37.94 -12.26 7.79
N GLU A 21 37.61 -11.17 8.47
CA GLU A 21 37.02 -11.25 9.80
C GLU A 21 35.72 -12.04 9.66
N THR A 22 35.73 -13.22 10.26
CA THR A 22 34.60 -14.14 10.26
C THR A 22 34.06 -14.22 11.66
N VAL A 23 32.74 -14.27 11.75
CA VAL A 23 32.00 -14.37 13.00
C VAL A 23 31.37 -15.75 13.03
N ASN A 24 31.56 -16.48 14.13
CA ASN A 24 30.89 -17.75 14.32
C ASN A 24 29.52 -17.50 14.96
N VAL A 25 28.44 -17.70 14.21
CA VAL A 25 27.08 -17.50 14.71
C VAL A 25 26.51 -18.83 15.20
N LEU A 26 26.24 -18.90 16.49
CA LEU A 26 25.61 -20.03 17.18
C LEU A 26 24.08 -19.87 17.22
N GLN A 27 23.59 -18.64 17.34
CA GLN A 27 22.17 -18.35 17.48
C GLN A 27 21.84 -16.95 16.96
N PHE A 28 20.66 -16.81 16.36
CA PHE A 28 20.06 -15.51 16.10
C PHE A 28 19.03 -15.20 17.18
N ASP A 29 19.11 -13.99 17.73
CA ASP A 29 18.11 -13.43 18.62
C ASP A 29 17.21 -12.48 17.82
N LEU A 30 15.90 -12.68 17.89
CA LEU A 30 14.93 -11.97 17.07
C LEU A 30 14.16 -10.97 17.93
N GLU A 31 14.12 -9.72 17.48
CA GLU A 31 13.35 -8.67 18.14
C GLU A 31 12.36 -8.02 17.18
N GLY A 32 11.14 -7.77 17.63
CA GLY A 32 10.18 -6.94 16.88
C GLY A 32 9.38 -7.67 15.80
N ASN A 33 9.47 -8.99 15.72
CA ASN A 33 8.63 -9.83 14.87
C ASN A 33 7.28 -10.09 15.57
N THR A 34 6.19 -9.57 15.00
CA THR A 34 4.81 -9.84 15.43
C THR A 34 4.02 -10.59 14.36
N VAL A 35 4.40 -10.46 13.09
CA VAL A 35 3.79 -11.17 11.95
C VAL A 35 4.23 -12.63 11.87
N PHE A 36 5.55 -12.85 11.99
CA PHE A 36 6.15 -14.19 11.88
C PHE A 36 6.67 -14.64 13.23
N THR A 37 6.47 -15.92 13.51
CA THR A 37 7.02 -16.58 14.69
C THR A 37 8.53 -16.73 14.58
N ASP A 38 9.20 -16.83 15.74
CA ASP A 38 10.66 -17.03 15.80
C ASP A 38 11.08 -18.28 15.01
N GLU A 39 10.28 -19.34 15.05
CA GLU A 39 10.50 -20.61 14.35
C GLU A 39 10.53 -20.42 12.82
N GLN A 40 9.58 -19.66 12.27
CA GLN A 40 9.52 -19.39 10.83
C GLN A 40 10.72 -18.59 10.33
N ILE A 41 11.20 -17.64 11.12
CA ILE A 41 12.38 -16.84 10.78
C ILE A 41 13.65 -17.68 10.97
N ALA A 42 13.73 -18.49 12.03
CA ALA A 42 14.85 -19.38 12.30
C ALA A 42 15.06 -20.39 11.16
N ASP A 43 13.99 -20.91 10.57
CA ASP A 43 14.07 -21.82 9.42
C ASP A 43 14.82 -21.21 8.23
N ILE A 44 14.63 -19.91 7.98
CA ILE A 44 15.31 -19.16 6.91
C ILE A 44 16.78 -18.89 7.27
N LEU A 45 17.05 -18.72 8.56
CA LEU A 45 18.39 -18.41 9.08
C LEU A 45 19.27 -19.64 9.30
N ASN A 46 18.71 -20.85 9.27
CA ASN A 46 19.44 -22.12 9.40
C ASN A 46 20.73 -22.23 8.56
N PRO A 47 20.78 -21.79 7.29
CA PRO A 47 22.00 -21.85 6.47
C PRO A 47 23.18 -21.02 7.00
N PHE A 48 22.92 -20.08 7.92
CA PHE A 48 23.92 -19.16 8.47
C PHE A 48 24.38 -19.54 9.89
N LEU A 49 23.83 -20.61 10.47
CA LEU A 49 24.18 -21.09 11.81
C LEU A 49 25.34 -22.09 11.82
N ASN A 50 26.01 -22.20 12.97
CA ASN A 50 27.04 -23.21 13.28
C ASN A 50 28.23 -23.24 12.31
N ARG A 51 28.52 -22.11 11.66
CA ARG A 51 29.68 -21.96 10.77
C ARG A 51 30.26 -20.55 10.87
N PRO A 52 31.56 -20.37 10.57
CA PRO A 52 32.13 -19.04 10.41
C PRO A 52 31.52 -18.38 9.17
N ILE A 53 30.83 -17.26 9.38
CA ILE A 53 30.26 -16.45 8.30
C ILE A 53 30.98 -15.11 8.19
N THR A 54 31.05 -14.59 6.97
CA THR A 54 31.55 -13.25 6.70
C THR A 54 30.51 -12.18 7.03
N PHE A 55 30.93 -10.92 7.14
CA PHE A 55 29.98 -9.80 7.26
C PHE A 55 28.98 -9.76 6.10
N LEU A 56 29.40 -10.12 4.88
CA LEU A 56 28.51 -10.16 3.72
C LEU A 56 27.42 -11.23 3.87
N GLU A 57 27.79 -12.44 4.29
CA GLU A 57 26.82 -13.52 4.56
C GLU A 57 25.86 -13.15 5.70
N LEU A 58 26.31 -12.35 6.68
CA LEU A 58 25.43 -11.84 7.73
C LEU A 58 24.41 -10.82 7.17
N LEU A 59 24.81 -9.98 6.21
CA LEU A 59 23.87 -9.11 5.49
C LEU A 59 22.89 -9.91 4.63
N GLU A 60 23.33 -11.00 4.01
CA GLU A 60 22.45 -11.93 3.28
C GLU A 60 21.41 -12.56 4.21
N ALA A 61 21.79 -12.92 5.44
CA ALA A 61 20.85 -13.43 6.45
C ALA A 61 19.77 -12.38 6.80
N ARG A 62 20.17 -11.12 7.03
CA ARG A 62 19.24 -10.00 7.23
C ARG A 62 18.32 -9.81 6.02
N ASP A 63 18.87 -9.88 4.81
CA ASP A 63 18.12 -9.69 3.57
C ASP A 63 17.12 -10.82 3.33
N ALA A 64 17.46 -12.06 3.72
CA ALA A 64 16.54 -13.19 3.67
C ALA A 64 15.32 -12.98 4.60
N VAL A 65 15.54 -12.45 5.81
CA VAL A 65 14.42 -12.07 6.70
C VAL A 65 13.60 -10.93 6.10
N THR A 66 14.25 -9.92 5.53
CA THR A 66 13.54 -8.80 4.88
C THR A 66 12.70 -9.29 3.69
N GLN A 67 13.24 -10.20 2.89
CA GLN A 67 12.55 -10.77 1.74
C GLN A 67 11.30 -11.56 2.16
N LEU A 68 11.35 -12.30 3.27
CA LEU A 68 10.16 -12.97 3.84
C LEU A 68 9.00 -11.99 4.05
N TYR A 69 9.28 -10.81 4.63
CA TYR A 69 8.26 -9.78 4.87
C TYR A 69 7.75 -9.17 3.57
N ILE A 70 8.65 -8.89 2.62
CA ILE A 70 8.28 -8.35 1.31
C ILE A 70 7.37 -9.32 0.55
N ASP A 71 7.72 -10.60 0.52
CA ASP A 71 6.98 -11.66 -0.17
C ASP A 71 5.58 -11.86 0.41
N ALA A 72 5.40 -11.55 1.70
CA ALA A 72 4.11 -11.59 2.38
C ALA A 72 3.32 -10.26 2.32
N GLY A 73 3.78 -9.26 1.56
CA GLY A 73 3.09 -7.99 1.37
C GLY A 73 3.46 -6.87 2.35
N TYR A 74 4.38 -7.12 3.29
CA TYR A 74 4.85 -6.13 4.27
C TYR A 74 6.04 -5.32 3.76
N ILE A 75 5.88 -4.69 2.59
CA ILE A 75 6.97 -4.01 1.85
C ILE A 75 7.62 -2.83 2.59
N THR A 76 6.96 -2.31 3.63
CA THR A 76 7.48 -1.23 4.47
C THR A 76 8.21 -1.73 5.72
N SER A 77 8.28 -3.05 5.89
CA SER A 77 8.98 -3.71 6.97
C SER A 77 10.35 -4.19 6.51
N GLY A 78 11.28 -4.33 7.44
CA GLY A 78 12.61 -4.86 7.12
C GLY A 78 13.40 -5.23 8.35
N ALA A 79 14.40 -6.09 8.17
CA ALA A 79 15.31 -6.47 9.23
C ALA A 79 16.54 -5.55 9.23
N LEU A 80 17.04 -5.24 10.42
CA LEU A 80 18.34 -4.61 10.61
C LEU A 80 19.16 -5.33 11.66
N ILE A 81 20.47 -5.19 11.52
CA ILE A 81 21.45 -5.68 12.48
C ILE A 81 21.94 -4.44 13.23
N PRO A 82 21.70 -4.32 14.55
CA PRO A 82 22.19 -3.20 15.33
C PRO A 82 23.72 -3.08 15.21
N ALA A 83 24.21 -1.88 14.90
CA ALA A 83 25.64 -1.63 14.68
C ALA A 83 26.46 -1.60 15.98
N ASP A 84 25.78 -1.45 17.11
CA ASP A 84 26.34 -1.35 18.46
C ASP A 84 26.38 -2.70 19.19
N GLN A 85 25.94 -3.80 18.56
CA GLN A 85 25.98 -5.11 19.19
C GLN A 85 27.40 -5.68 19.23
N ILE A 86 27.73 -6.33 20.35
CA ILE A 86 29.01 -7.03 20.54
C ILE A 86 28.74 -8.52 20.39
N VAL A 87 29.34 -9.14 19.37
CA VAL A 87 29.19 -10.57 19.10
C VAL A 87 30.26 -11.37 19.85
N ASP A 88 30.15 -11.44 21.17
CA ASP A 88 31.12 -12.15 22.02
C ASP A 88 30.77 -13.65 22.21
N ALA A 89 29.48 -13.98 22.22
CA ALA A 89 28.98 -15.33 22.49
C ALA A 89 28.52 -16.09 21.23
N GLY A 90 28.77 -15.54 20.03
CA GLY A 90 28.21 -16.06 18.78
C GLY A 90 26.69 -15.88 18.67
N ILE A 91 26.11 -15.01 19.50
CA ILE A 91 24.69 -14.62 19.40
C ILE A 91 24.64 -13.32 18.61
N VAL A 92 23.85 -13.31 17.54
CA VAL A 92 23.63 -12.11 16.73
C VAL A 92 22.17 -11.71 16.80
N THR A 93 21.92 -10.48 17.22
CA THR A 93 20.57 -9.93 17.25
C THR A 93 20.20 -9.38 15.89
N ILE A 94 19.04 -9.82 15.38
CA ILE A 94 18.37 -9.28 14.19
C ILE A 94 17.08 -8.62 14.68
N ARG A 95 16.99 -7.31 14.49
CA ARG A 95 15.78 -6.55 14.81
C ARG A 95 14.94 -6.37 13.56
N VAL A 96 13.69 -6.82 13.62
CA VAL A 96 12.68 -6.54 12.62
C VAL A 96 12.01 -5.21 12.94
N LEU A 97 12.00 -4.31 11.96
CA LEU A 97 11.23 -3.08 12.00
C LEU A 97 10.01 -3.29 11.14
N GLU A 98 8.91 -3.58 11.83
CA GLU A 98 7.59 -3.70 11.23
C GLU A 98 7.02 -2.32 10.91
N GLY A 99 6.80 -2.06 9.62
CA GLY A 99 6.35 -0.78 9.11
C GLY A 99 4.91 -0.47 9.52
N ARG A 100 4.69 0.72 10.07
CA ARG A 100 3.34 1.23 10.41
C ARG A 100 3.03 2.55 9.72
N LEU A 101 1.74 2.86 9.58
CA LEU A 101 1.33 4.19 9.17
C LEU A 101 1.44 5.18 10.34
N ALA A 102 2.14 6.29 10.13
CA ALA A 102 2.12 7.43 11.03
C ALA A 102 0.83 8.23 10.85
N ASP A 103 0.42 8.46 9.61
CA ASP A 103 -0.75 9.23 9.23
C ASP A 103 -1.21 8.91 7.80
N ILE A 104 -2.47 9.25 7.51
CA ILE A 104 -3.09 9.14 6.19
C ILE A 104 -3.45 10.56 5.75
N LYS A 105 -2.83 11.05 4.67
CA LYS A 105 -3.08 12.37 4.10
C LYS A 105 -3.96 12.25 2.88
N ILE A 106 -5.12 12.89 2.89
CA ILE A 106 -6.04 12.91 1.75
C ILE A 106 -5.90 14.23 1.01
N GLU A 107 -5.67 14.15 -0.31
CA GLU A 107 -5.52 15.28 -1.21
C GLU A 107 -6.54 15.21 -2.35
N GLY A 108 -6.93 16.38 -2.88
CA GLY A 108 -7.79 16.47 -4.08
C GLY A 108 -9.29 16.41 -3.83
N THR A 109 -9.73 16.19 -2.58
CA THR A 109 -11.13 16.29 -2.19
C THR A 109 -11.60 17.74 -2.12
N GLN A 110 -12.76 18.03 -2.69
CA GLN A 110 -13.45 19.32 -2.63
C GLN A 110 -14.84 19.19 -2.01
N ARG A 111 -15.59 18.14 -2.39
CA ARG A 111 -16.96 17.89 -1.93
C ARG A 111 -17.06 16.64 -1.06
N LEU A 112 -16.21 15.65 -1.30
CA LEU A 112 -16.15 14.42 -0.54
C LEU A 112 -15.44 14.69 0.80
N ASN A 113 -15.97 14.15 1.90
CA ASN A 113 -15.32 14.30 3.19
C ASN A 113 -14.02 13.46 3.21
N PRO A 114 -12.83 14.05 3.46
CA PRO A 114 -11.60 13.29 3.56
C PRO A 114 -11.64 12.22 4.66
N ASP A 115 -12.40 12.43 5.74
CA ASP A 115 -12.55 11.46 6.84
C ASP A 115 -13.26 10.18 6.39
N TYR A 116 -14.15 10.27 5.40
CA TYR A 116 -14.80 9.09 4.83
C TYR A 116 -13.77 8.16 4.16
N ILE A 117 -12.78 8.73 3.49
CA ILE A 117 -11.71 7.96 2.82
C ILE A 117 -10.71 7.44 3.85
N SER A 118 -10.23 8.31 4.74
CA SER A 118 -9.20 7.94 5.72
C SER A 118 -9.69 6.87 6.69
N SER A 119 -10.95 6.93 7.16
CA SER A 119 -11.53 5.92 8.04
C SER A 119 -11.63 4.54 7.39
N ARG A 120 -11.97 4.48 6.09
CA ARG A 120 -12.05 3.21 5.36
C ARG A 120 -10.67 2.59 5.12
N LEU A 121 -9.67 3.42 4.82
CA LEU A 121 -8.29 2.96 4.68
C LEU A 121 -7.69 2.54 6.02
N ALA A 122 -8.03 3.21 7.11
CA ALA A 122 -7.53 2.87 8.44
C ALA A 122 -7.98 1.46 8.91
N LEU A 123 -9.14 0.98 8.45
CA LEU A 123 -9.63 -0.36 8.78
C LEU A 123 -8.76 -1.48 8.18
N SER A 124 -8.12 -1.23 7.05
CA SER A 124 -7.29 -2.20 6.33
C SER A 124 -5.79 -1.93 6.45
N SER A 125 -5.40 -0.85 7.12
CA SER A 125 -4.00 -0.41 7.23
C SER A 125 -3.49 -0.51 8.67
N GLY A 126 -3.95 -1.53 9.40
CA GLY A 126 -3.49 -1.81 10.77
C GLY A 126 -1.98 -2.09 10.79
N PRO A 127 -1.30 -1.88 11.94
CA PRO A 127 0.11 -2.21 12.06
C PRO A 127 0.31 -3.73 12.22
N PRO A 128 1.26 -4.35 11.49
CA PRO A 128 2.05 -3.76 10.41
C PRO A 128 1.30 -3.65 9.08
N VAL A 129 1.68 -2.65 8.30
CA VAL A 129 1.03 -2.31 7.04
C VAL A 129 1.31 -3.38 5.99
N ASN A 130 0.24 -4.00 5.53
CA ASN A 130 0.25 -4.88 4.37
C ASN A 130 -0.22 -4.12 3.13
N ILE A 131 0.53 -4.21 2.03
CA ILE A 131 0.20 -3.50 0.79
C ILE A 131 -1.05 -4.05 0.12
N ASP A 132 -1.32 -5.35 0.23
CA ASP A 132 -2.47 -5.99 -0.41
C ASP A 132 -3.78 -5.52 0.22
N ASP A 133 -3.81 -5.38 1.55
CA ASP A 133 -4.97 -4.85 2.28
C ASP A 133 -5.26 -3.38 1.93
N VAL A 134 -4.19 -2.58 1.75
CA VAL A 134 -4.30 -1.18 1.30
C VAL A 134 -4.85 -1.14 -0.13
N LEU A 135 -4.30 -1.94 -1.04
CA LEU A 135 -4.74 -2.01 -2.43
C LEU A 135 -6.20 -2.45 -2.56
N GLN A 136 -6.61 -3.48 -1.81
CA GLN A 136 -7.98 -3.95 -1.77
C GLN A 136 -8.94 -2.84 -1.32
N SER A 137 -8.56 -2.07 -0.30
CA SER A 137 -9.40 -0.98 0.19
C SER A 137 -9.47 0.20 -0.76
N LEU A 138 -8.39 0.50 -1.48
CA LEU A 138 -8.42 1.47 -2.58
C LEU A 138 -9.34 1.03 -3.72
N GLN A 139 -9.33 -0.26 -4.09
CA GLN A 139 -10.25 -0.80 -5.09
C GLN A 139 -11.71 -0.68 -4.66
N LEU A 140 -12.02 -1.01 -3.40
CA LEU A 140 -13.36 -0.84 -2.85
C LEU A 140 -13.81 0.62 -2.86
N LEU A 141 -12.91 1.55 -2.52
CA LEU A 141 -13.18 2.98 -2.60
C LEU A 141 -13.43 3.44 -4.04
N GLN A 142 -12.73 2.87 -5.03
CA GLN A 142 -12.91 3.20 -6.45
C GLN A 142 -14.29 2.79 -7.00
N LEU A 143 -14.99 1.86 -6.34
CA LEU A 143 -16.38 1.53 -6.68
C LEU A 143 -17.37 2.63 -6.29
N ASN A 144 -16.96 3.58 -5.45
CA ASN A 144 -17.79 4.73 -5.12
C ASN A 144 -17.94 5.64 -6.35
N PRO A 145 -19.16 5.86 -6.86
CA PRO A 145 -19.37 6.60 -8.10
C PRO A 145 -19.03 8.11 -8.00
N LEU A 146 -18.72 8.59 -6.81
CA LEU A 146 -18.25 9.96 -6.55
C LEU A 146 -16.74 10.10 -6.71
N ILE A 147 -16.03 8.99 -6.84
CA ILE A 147 -14.59 8.93 -7.03
C ILE A 147 -14.36 8.56 -8.50
N SER A 148 -13.79 9.49 -9.27
CA SER A 148 -13.38 9.25 -10.66
C SER A 148 -12.09 8.44 -10.70
N SER A 149 -11.12 8.82 -9.87
CA SER A 149 -9.88 8.08 -9.68
C SER A 149 -9.35 8.26 -8.26
N ILE A 150 -8.63 7.24 -7.80
CA ILE A 150 -7.95 7.25 -6.51
C ILE A 150 -6.59 6.60 -6.68
N SER A 151 -5.58 7.18 -6.02
CA SER A 151 -4.22 6.65 -6.00
C SER A 151 -3.64 6.88 -4.61
N ALA A 152 -2.70 6.03 -4.20
CA ALA A 152 -2.00 6.20 -2.94
C ALA A 152 -0.51 5.94 -3.11
N GLU A 153 0.27 6.58 -2.25
CA GLU A 153 1.72 6.49 -2.21
C GLU A 153 2.18 6.42 -0.75
N LEU A 154 3.11 5.51 -0.47
CA LEU A 154 3.76 5.40 0.82
C LEU A 154 5.02 6.27 0.83
N VAL A 155 5.09 7.20 1.77
CA VAL A 155 6.20 8.14 1.92
C VAL A 155 6.90 7.88 3.25
N ALA A 156 8.21 7.66 3.20
CA ALA A 156 9.02 7.46 4.40
C ALA A 156 8.98 8.71 5.31
N THR A 157 8.86 8.49 6.61
CA THR A 157 8.96 9.57 7.60
C THR A 157 10.36 9.65 8.21
N PRO A 158 10.70 10.71 8.97
CA PRO A 158 11.98 10.78 9.68
C PRO A 158 12.17 9.70 10.75
N LYS A 159 11.08 9.04 11.17
CA LYS A 159 11.13 7.94 12.15
C LYS A 159 11.24 6.61 11.41
N PRO A 160 12.28 5.81 11.66
CA PRO A 160 12.39 4.46 11.10
C PRO A 160 11.18 3.60 11.47
N GLY A 161 10.70 2.79 10.53
CA GLY A 161 9.50 1.95 10.72
C GLY A 161 8.17 2.70 10.64
N GLU A 162 8.17 4.01 10.36
CA GLU A 162 6.95 4.80 10.16
C GLU A 162 6.88 5.38 8.74
N ASN A 163 5.71 5.25 8.11
CA ASN A 163 5.41 5.77 6.78
C ASN A 163 4.13 6.59 6.79
N SER A 164 4.04 7.65 5.99
CA SER A 164 2.78 8.36 5.72
C SER A 164 2.15 7.80 4.46
N LEU A 165 0.83 7.54 4.48
CA LEU A 165 0.08 7.19 3.28
C LEU A 165 -0.53 8.45 2.67
N VAL A 166 -0.04 8.87 1.51
CA VAL A 166 -0.58 10.02 0.77
C VAL A 166 -1.55 9.51 -0.28
N VAL A 167 -2.81 9.91 -0.16
CA VAL A 167 -3.91 9.46 -1.03
C VAL A 167 -4.39 10.64 -1.85
N ARG A 168 -4.29 10.52 -3.16
CA ARG A 168 -4.78 11.52 -4.12
C ARG A 168 -6.09 11.04 -4.72
N VAL A 169 -7.13 11.84 -4.54
CA VAL A 169 -8.48 11.55 -5.01
C VAL A 169 -8.89 12.57 -6.06
N GLN A 170 -9.44 12.08 -7.17
CA GLN A 170 -10.17 12.90 -8.12
C GLN A 170 -11.66 12.59 -8.00
N GLU A 171 -12.44 13.60 -7.63
CA GLU A 171 -13.89 13.47 -7.55
C GLU A 171 -14.51 13.39 -8.95
N ALA A 172 -15.57 12.58 -9.07
CA ALA A 172 -16.36 12.46 -10.28
C ALA A 172 -17.35 13.63 -10.42
N GLU A 173 -17.67 13.96 -11.66
CA GLU A 173 -18.78 14.87 -11.95
C GLU A 173 -20.10 14.20 -11.55
N THR A 174 -20.79 14.78 -10.58
CA THR A 174 -22.02 14.19 -10.05
C THR A 174 -23.27 14.62 -10.78
N PHE A 175 -23.21 15.70 -11.56
CA PHE A 175 -24.34 16.24 -12.30
C PHE A 175 -24.26 15.79 -13.76
N ALA A 176 -25.35 15.25 -14.28
CA ALA A 176 -25.44 14.88 -15.69
C ALA A 176 -26.80 15.29 -16.28
N LEU A 177 -26.75 15.88 -17.47
CA LEU A 177 -27.90 16.16 -18.33
C LEU A 177 -27.81 15.26 -19.56
N ASN A 178 -28.78 14.39 -19.74
CA ASN A 178 -28.90 13.51 -20.89
C ASN A 178 -30.14 13.90 -21.71
N VAL A 179 -29.97 14.06 -23.03
CA VAL A 179 -31.07 14.33 -23.95
C VAL A 179 -31.04 13.24 -25.02
N GLN A 180 -32.12 12.45 -25.08
CA GLN A 180 -32.29 11.37 -26.04
C GLN A 180 -33.43 11.71 -27.00
N LEU A 181 -33.18 11.52 -28.29
CA LEU A 181 -34.15 11.72 -29.36
C LEU A 181 -34.29 10.41 -30.12
N ASN A 182 -35.42 9.73 -29.96
CA ASN A 182 -35.66 8.41 -30.55
C ASN A 182 -36.93 8.41 -31.41
N ASN A 183 -37.01 7.50 -32.37
CA ASN A 183 -38.19 7.27 -33.21
C ASN A 183 -38.59 5.78 -33.15
N TYR A 184 -38.88 5.28 -31.95
CA TYR A 184 -39.06 3.84 -31.71
C TYR A 184 -40.49 3.37 -32.08
N GLU A 185 -40.52 2.29 -32.86
CA GLU A 185 -41.65 1.39 -33.16
C GLU A 185 -42.85 1.94 -33.94
N ASN A 186 -42.66 2.02 -35.27
CA ASN A 186 -43.52 1.46 -36.34
C ASN A 186 -43.34 2.33 -37.61
N PRO A 187 -42.84 1.81 -38.75
CA PRO A 187 -42.59 2.61 -39.96
C PRO A 187 -43.85 3.29 -40.53
N LEU A 188 -45.03 2.91 -40.07
CA LEU A 188 -46.32 3.47 -40.48
C LEU A 188 -46.86 4.57 -39.55
N LEU A 189 -46.26 4.77 -38.36
CA LEU A 189 -46.64 5.81 -37.39
C LEU A 189 -45.38 6.43 -36.79
N SER A 190 -44.91 7.53 -37.38
CA SER A 190 -43.73 8.29 -36.93
C SER A 190 -43.97 8.92 -35.55
N THR A 191 -43.76 8.18 -34.47
CA THR A 191 -43.83 8.70 -33.10
C THR A 191 -42.45 9.12 -32.65
N PHE A 192 -42.16 10.41 -32.80
CA PHE A 192 -40.95 11.00 -32.25
C PHE A 192 -41.06 11.09 -30.72
N GLN A 193 -40.08 10.53 -30.03
CA GLN A 193 -39.93 10.58 -28.58
C GLN A 193 -38.70 11.40 -28.22
N GLN A 194 -38.88 12.35 -27.31
CA GLN A 194 -37.78 13.09 -26.69
C GLN A 194 -37.74 12.76 -25.21
N VAL A 195 -36.57 12.45 -24.67
CA VAL A 195 -36.36 12.22 -23.24
C VAL A 195 -35.26 13.18 -22.79
N VAL A 196 -35.56 14.01 -21.80
CA VAL A 196 -34.61 14.86 -21.10
C VAL A 196 -34.47 14.31 -19.69
N GLU A 197 -33.29 13.83 -19.34
CA GLU A 197 -32.96 13.31 -18.03
C GLU A 197 -31.92 14.20 -17.37
N VAL A 198 -32.24 14.68 -16.17
CA VAL A 198 -31.31 15.40 -15.29
C VAL A 198 -31.04 14.49 -14.11
N SER A 199 -29.77 14.24 -13.80
CA SER A 199 -29.39 13.45 -12.64
C SER A 199 -28.30 14.14 -11.84
N GLU A 200 -28.37 13.99 -10.52
CA GLU A 200 -27.37 14.45 -9.59
C GLU A 200 -27.08 13.33 -8.57
N GLN A 201 -25.82 12.96 -8.44
CA GLN A 201 -25.37 12.01 -7.42
C GLN A 201 -24.97 12.79 -6.17
N LYS A 202 -25.57 12.45 -5.02
CA LYS A 202 -25.24 13.11 -3.74
C LYS A 202 -24.80 12.10 -2.70
N PHE A 203 -23.84 12.53 -1.90
CA PHE A 203 -23.37 11.83 -0.72
C PHE A 203 -23.82 12.57 0.52
N ASP A 204 -25.10 12.44 0.85
CA ASP A 204 -25.54 12.60 2.23
C ASP A 204 -25.67 11.21 2.88
N ARG A 205 -26.12 11.19 4.13
CA ARG A 205 -26.29 9.95 4.92
C ARG A 205 -27.21 8.89 4.27
N LEU A 206 -27.81 9.18 3.11
CA LEU A 206 -28.80 8.34 2.43
C LEU A 206 -28.31 7.72 1.11
N TRP A 207 -27.01 7.81 0.77
CA TRP A 207 -26.41 7.12 -0.40
C TRP A 207 -27.31 7.16 -1.65
N GLY A 208 -27.71 8.34 -2.09
CA GLY A 208 -28.75 8.51 -3.10
C GLY A 208 -28.25 9.00 -4.46
N ARG A 209 -28.70 8.37 -5.55
CA ARG A 209 -28.70 8.99 -6.88
C ARG A 209 -30.06 9.63 -7.11
N PHE A 210 -30.12 10.95 -7.21
CA PHE A 210 -31.34 11.63 -7.61
C PHE A 210 -31.37 11.75 -9.13
N ALA A 211 -32.43 11.28 -9.78
CA ALA A 211 -32.64 11.44 -11.22
C ALA A 211 -34.07 11.86 -11.50
N VAL A 212 -34.25 12.84 -12.39
CA VAL A 212 -35.53 13.28 -12.90
C VAL A 212 -35.48 13.17 -14.41
N ALA A 213 -36.32 12.32 -14.97
CA ALA A 213 -36.53 12.21 -16.42
C ALA A 213 -37.87 12.85 -16.80
N ILE A 214 -37.89 13.60 -17.88
CA ILE A 214 -39.08 14.16 -18.51
C ILE A 214 -39.09 13.64 -19.95
N SER A 215 -40.15 12.94 -20.33
CA SER A 215 -40.35 12.44 -21.70
C SER A 215 -41.53 13.14 -22.37
N THR A 216 -41.40 13.46 -23.66
CA THR A 216 -42.50 13.99 -24.49
C THR A 216 -42.66 13.12 -25.74
N CYS A 217 -43.89 12.80 -26.12
CA CYS A 217 -44.24 12.11 -27.37
C CYS A 217 -45.23 12.96 -28.16
N TRP A 218 -45.03 13.10 -29.47
CA TRP A 218 -45.93 13.89 -30.32
C TRP A 218 -47.20 13.09 -30.70
N SER A 219 -48.10 12.94 -29.72
CA SER A 219 -49.55 12.70 -29.83
C SER A 219 -50.19 12.43 -28.46
N GLN A 220 -49.38 12.08 -27.45
CA GLN A 220 -49.75 11.96 -26.03
C GLN A 220 -48.56 12.42 -25.16
N GLN A 221 -48.78 13.33 -24.20
CA GLN A 221 -47.76 13.70 -23.22
C GLN A 221 -47.67 12.62 -22.15
N CYS A 222 -46.56 11.87 -22.11
CA CYS A 222 -46.29 10.87 -21.08
C CYS A 222 -45.26 11.42 -20.09
N TYR A 223 -45.69 11.83 -18.90
CA TYR A 223 -44.79 12.24 -17.81
C TYR A 223 -44.37 11.02 -16.99
N ARG A 224 -43.06 10.80 -16.81
CA ARG A 224 -42.53 9.72 -15.97
C ARG A 224 -41.40 10.23 -15.07
N SER A 225 -41.71 10.58 -13.83
CA SER A 225 -40.68 10.75 -12.79
C SER A 225 -40.29 9.38 -12.23
N ARG A 226 -38.99 9.16 -12.01
CA ARG A 226 -38.49 7.95 -11.34
C ARG A 226 -37.47 8.39 -10.29
N LEU A 227 -37.82 8.23 -9.02
CA LEU A 227 -36.87 8.39 -7.91
C LEU A 227 -36.29 7.02 -7.59
N CYS A 228 -34.98 6.83 -7.79
CA CYS A 228 -34.28 5.62 -7.40
C CYS A 228 -33.48 5.89 -6.13
N ILE A 229 -33.97 5.43 -4.98
CA ILE A 229 -33.21 5.40 -3.74
C ILE A 229 -32.63 3.98 -3.63
N PRO A 230 -31.30 3.79 -3.58
CA PRO A 230 -30.72 2.48 -3.28
C PRO A 230 -31.21 1.99 -1.91
N ASP A 231 -31.68 0.76 -1.83
CA ASP A 231 -32.13 0.12 -0.59
C ASP A 231 -30.91 -0.35 0.24
N GLU A 232 -30.90 -0.05 1.54
CA GLU A 232 -29.83 -0.37 2.50
C GLU A 232 -30.02 -1.79 3.11
N SER A 233 -30.39 -2.80 2.32
CA SER A 233 -30.76 -4.10 2.89
C SER A 233 -30.29 -5.35 2.13
N SER A 234 -29.02 -5.40 1.71
CA SER A 234 -28.23 -6.63 1.47
C SER A 234 -26.82 -6.17 1.05
N GLU A 235 -25.67 -6.47 1.66
CA GLU A 235 -25.17 -7.64 2.37
C GLU A 235 -23.96 -7.19 3.22
N TYR A 236 -23.96 -7.51 4.50
CA TYR A 236 -22.76 -7.97 5.20
C TYR A 236 -23.21 -9.20 6.00
N PRO A 237 -22.86 -10.44 5.58
CA PRO A 237 -22.89 -11.54 6.53
C PRO A 237 -21.77 -11.31 7.55
N SER A 238 -22.16 -11.49 8.80
CA SER A 238 -21.33 -11.43 10.01
C SER A 238 -20.20 -12.45 10.00
#